data_AF-A0A2V6NGM3-F1
#
_entry.id   AF-A0A2V6NGM3-F1
#
_cell.length_a   1.000
_cell.length_b   1.000
_cell.length_c   1.000
_cell.angle_alpha   90.00
_cell.angle_beta   90.00
_cell.angle_gamma   90.00
#
_symmetry.space_group_name_H-M   'P 1'
#
loop_
_entity.id
_entity.type
_entity.pdbx_description
1 polymer ?
#
loop_
_entity_poly.entity_id
_entity_poly.type
_entity_poly.pdbx_seq_one_letter_code
_entity_poly.pdbx_strand_id
1 'polypeptide(L)'
;MAAKNLPQLYRFCFLMTGEASKAQDIFQDTVREAAFLAANGEPPADRYWFFREARWRCLDVIARGVQPEHGANESTEVSPRAPEQIEQLEPEQLAIWISAAPEPQRSALALYYLDEFNYREMMSMLGLKLTELSRAIASGRREFQAWLNATVPAAASE
;
A
#
# COMPACT_ATOMS: atom_id res chain seq x y z
N MET A 1 -5.44 -1.41 -24.00
CA MET A 1 -5.63 -2.11 -22.71
C MET A 1 -4.80 -1.49 -21.56
N ALA A 2 -3.78 -0.67 -21.82
CA ALA A 2 -2.95 -0.01 -20.79
C ALA A 2 -3.66 1.10 -19.99
N ALA A 3 -4.64 1.81 -20.57
CA ALA A 3 -5.24 2.99 -19.94
C ALA A 3 -6.19 2.70 -18.75
N LYS A 4 -6.68 1.46 -18.59
CA LYS A 4 -7.74 1.17 -17.59
C LYS A 4 -7.24 1.17 -16.14
N ASN A 5 -5.94 1.01 -15.90
CA ASN A 5 -5.40 0.81 -14.54
C ASN A 5 -4.48 1.95 -14.06
N LEU A 6 -4.34 3.04 -14.82
CA LEU A 6 -3.48 4.17 -14.42
C LEU A 6 -3.93 4.85 -13.11
N PRO A 7 -5.23 5.10 -12.85
CA PRO A 7 -5.66 5.65 -11.57
C PRO A 7 -5.32 4.73 -10.39
N GLN A 8 -5.40 3.41 -10.59
CA GLN A 8 -5.09 2.42 -9.56
C GLN A 8 -3.59 2.28 -9.34
N LEU A 9 -2.78 2.43 -10.39
CA LEU A 9 -1.32 2.53 -10.26
C LEU A 9 -0.93 3.75 -9.42
N TYR A 10 -1.54 4.91 -9.67
CA TYR A 10 -1.30 6.10 -8.85
C TYR A 10 -1.72 5.88 -7.40
N ARG A 11 -2.93 5.35 -7.16
CA ARG A 11 -3.40 5.01 -5.79
C ARG A 11 -2.46 4.05 -5.08
N PHE A 12 -1.95 3.04 -5.79
CA PHE A 12 -0.95 2.13 -5.24
C PHE A 12 0.33 2.88 -4.83
N CYS A 13 0.87 3.74 -5.70
CA CYS A 13 2.04 4.56 -5.37
C CYS A 13 1.76 5.47 -4.16
N PHE A 14 0.56 6.01 -4.06
CA PHE A 14 0.13 6.85 -2.94
C PHE A 14 0.06 6.07 -1.62
N LEU A 15 -0.57 4.88 -1.60
CA LEU A 15 -0.60 4.01 -0.42
C LEU A 15 0.81 3.57 0.01
N MET A 16 1.71 3.31 -0.96
CA MET A 16 3.07 2.88 -0.68
C MET A 16 3.95 3.99 -0.09
N THR A 17 3.69 5.26 -0.42
CA THR A 17 4.56 6.39 -0.07
C THR A 17 3.98 7.33 0.97
N GLY A 18 2.66 7.35 1.15
CA GLY A 18 1.95 8.27 2.05
C GLY A 18 2.03 9.74 1.62
N GLU A 19 2.61 10.06 0.46
CA GLU A 19 2.89 11.42 0.03
C GLU A 19 2.59 11.58 -1.47
N ALA A 20 1.70 12.52 -1.80
CA ALA A 20 1.19 12.70 -3.17
C ALA A 20 2.28 13.07 -4.18
N SER A 21 3.25 13.91 -3.80
CA SER A 21 4.39 14.30 -4.65
C SER A 21 5.23 13.08 -5.06
N LYS A 22 5.68 12.27 -4.08
CA LYS A 22 6.46 11.04 -4.32
C LYS A 22 5.66 10.03 -5.14
N ALA A 23 4.38 9.86 -4.81
CA ALA A 23 3.48 8.97 -5.55
C ALA A 23 3.38 9.37 -7.02
N GLN A 24 3.22 10.67 -7.29
CA GLN A 24 3.12 11.23 -8.63
C GLN A 24 4.41 11.02 -9.42
N ASP A 25 5.57 11.27 -8.82
CA ASP A 25 6.88 11.09 -9.46
C ASP A 25 7.09 9.63 -9.84
N ILE A 26 6.86 8.70 -8.91
CA ILE A 26 6.99 7.26 -9.15
C ILE A 26 6.02 6.79 -10.23
N PHE A 27 4.76 7.22 -10.16
CA PHE A 27 3.75 6.90 -11.17
C PHE A 27 4.20 7.35 -12.58
N GLN A 28 4.64 8.60 -12.71
CA GLN A 28 5.11 9.14 -14.00
C GLN A 28 6.32 8.38 -14.51
N ASP A 29 7.27 8.07 -13.65
CA ASP A 29 8.46 7.31 -13.99
C ASP A 29 8.14 5.90 -14.47
N THR A 30 7.23 5.18 -13.78
CA THR A 30 6.76 3.85 -14.21
C THR A 30 6.07 3.91 -15.57
N VAL A 31 5.22 4.91 -15.83
CA VAL A 31 4.53 5.05 -17.12
C VAL A 31 5.51 5.46 -18.23
N ARG A 32 6.50 6.30 -17.92
CA ARG A 32 7.54 6.70 -18.88
C ARG A 32 8.41 5.52 -19.28
N GLU A 33 8.79 4.68 -18.32
CA GLU A 33 9.52 3.44 -18.58
C GLU A 33 8.71 2.50 -19.48
N ALA A 34 7.43 2.29 -19.16
CA ALA A 34 6.54 1.48 -20.01
C ALA A 34 6.46 2.00 -21.46
N ALA A 35 6.36 3.31 -21.63
CA ALA A 35 6.30 3.94 -22.95
C ALA A 35 7.61 3.79 -23.71
N PHE A 36 8.75 3.95 -23.03
CA PHE A 36 10.08 3.75 -23.61
C PHE A 36 10.28 2.30 -24.08
N LEU A 37 9.97 1.33 -23.23
CA LEU A 37 10.06 -0.09 -23.57
C LEU A 37 9.16 -0.45 -24.77
N ALA A 38 7.92 0.04 -24.77
CA ALA A 38 7.00 -0.17 -25.89
C ALA A 38 7.52 0.45 -27.21
N ALA A 39 8.14 1.62 -27.16
CA ALA A 39 8.74 2.27 -28.34
C ALA A 39 9.92 1.48 -28.91
N ASN A 40 10.62 0.70 -28.07
CA ASN A 40 11.72 -0.17 -28.47
C ASN A 40 11.28 -1.59 -28.85
N GLY A 41 9.97 -1.85 -28.93
CA GLY A 41 9.43 -3.16 -29.32
C GLY A 41 9.32 -4.17 -28.17
N GLU A 42 9.51 -3.74 -26.93
CA GLU A 42 9.46 -4.58 -25.73
C GLU A 42 8.34 -4.11 -24.77
N PRO A 43 7.07 -4.04 -25.19
CA PRO A 43 6.02 -3.53 -24.32
C PRO A 43 5.89 -4.37 -23.03
N PRO A 44 5.50 -3.76 -21.90
CA PRO A 44 5.22 -4.50 -20.67
C PRO A 44 4.33 -5.71 -20.89
N ALA A 45 4.79 -6.87 -20.42
CA ALA A 45 4.17 -8.17 -20.73
C ALA A 45 2.74 -8.31 -20.19
N ASP A 46 2.45 -7.68 -19.04
CA ASP A 46 1.16 -7.77 -18.36
C ASP A 46 0.90 -6.54 -17.49
N ARG A 47 -0.32 -6.47 -16.92
CA ARG A 47 -0.67 -5.41 -15.96
C ARG A 47 0.17 -5.47 -14.68
N TYR A 48 0.65 -6.66 -14.28
CA TYR A 48 1.46 -6.84 -13.06
C TYR A 48 2.83 -6.21 -13.18
N TRP A 49 3.36 -6.06 -14.39
CA TRP A 49 4.62 -5.35 -14.64
C TRP A 49 4.58 -3.95 -14.04
N PHE A 50 3.50 -3.19 -14.26
CA PHE A 50 3.36 -1.82 -13.74
C PHE A 50 3.44 -1.77 -12.21
N PHE A 51 2.77 -2.69 -11.53
CA PHE A 51 2.73 -2.74 -10.07
C PHE A 51 4.03 -3.28 -9.47
N ARG A 52 4.70 -4.22 -10.15
CA ARG A 52 6.04 -4.68 -9.76
C ARG A 52 7.07 -3.56 -9.89
N GLU A 53 7.05 -2.85 -11.01
CA GLU A 53 7.95 -1.73 -11.29
C GLU A 53 7.72 -0.57 -10.31
N ALA A 54 6.47 -0.16 -10.12
CA ALA A 54 6.11 0.88 -9.15
C ALA A 54 6.49 0.47 -7.72
N ARG A 55 6.26 -0.79 -7.33
CA ARG A 55 6.67 -1.30 -6.01
C ARG A 55 8.18 -1.18 -5.83
N TRP A 56 8.97 -1.63 -6.81
CA TRP A 56 10.43 -1.54 -6.73
C TRP A 56 10.89 -0.09 -6.55
N ARG A 57 10.34 0.85 -7.33
CA ARG A 57 10.64 2.30 -7.22
C ARG A 57 10.23 2.88 -5.86
N CYS A 58 9.05 2.52 -5.35
CA CYS A 58 8.61 2.95 -4.01
C CYS A 58 9.61 2.49 -2.94
N LEU A 59 10.02 1.22 -2.98
CA LEU A 59 10.95 0.68 -1.99
C LEU A 59 12.35 1.29 -2.09
N ASP A 60 12.82 1.58 -3.30
CA ASP A 60 14.09 2.26 -3.53
C ASP A 60 14.07 3.71 -2.99
N VAL A 61 13.01 4.47 -3.27
CA VAL A 61 12.83 5.83 -2.74
C VAL A 61 12.77 5.82 -1.20
N ILE A 62 12.02 4.87 -0.63
CA ILE A 62 11.91 4.74 0.83
C ILE A 62 13.27 4.39 1.42
N ALA A 63 13.98 3.38 0.91
CA ALA A 63 15.27 2.95 1.43
C ALA A 63 16.35 4.04 1.42
N ARG A 64 16.24 5.02 0.51
CA ARG A 64 17.15 6.18 0.43
C ARG A 64 16.78 7.32 1.39
N GLY A 65 15.55 7.32 1.93
CA GLY A 65 15.09 8.28 2.92
C GLY A 65 15.45 7.88 4.35
N VAL A 66 15.34 8.85 5.28
CA VAL A 66 15.43 8.57 6.72
C VAL A 66 14.28 7.65 7.10
N GLN A 67 14.60 6.42 7.50
CA GLN A 67 13.57 5.50 7.99
C GLN A 67 13.13 5.96 9.38
N PRO A 68 11.82 6.16 9.63
CA PRO A 68 11.35 6.26 11.00
C PRO A 68 11.78 5.00 11.75
N GLU A 69 12.25 5.17 12.97
CA GLU A 69 12.49 4.06 13.87
C GLU A 69 11.19 3.27 14.03
N HIS A 70 11.24 1.99 13.67
CA HIS A 70 10.09 1.10 13.78
C HIS A 70 9.84 0.88 15.28
N GLY A 71 8.98 1.70 15.88
CA GLY A 71 8.46 1.45 17.21
C GLY A 71 7.80 0.06 17.25
N ALA A 72 7.76 -0.56 18.43
CA ALA A 72 6.99 -1.78 18.59
C ALA A 72 5.54 -1.48 18.15
N ASN A 73 5.08 -2.14 17.08
CA ASN A 73 3.71 -1.96 16.61
C ASN A 73 2.76 -2.52 17.68
N GLU A 74 2.20 -1.63 18.49
CA GLU A 74 1.11 -1.97 19.37
C GLU A 74 -0.02 -2.56 18.52
N SER A 75 -0.61 -3.65 18.97
CA SER A 75 -1.69 -4.32 18.27
C SER A 75 -2.86 -4.54 19.20
N THR A 76 -4.07 -4.33 18.68
CA THR A 76 -5.32 -4.50 19.42
C THR A 76 -6.28 -5.30 18.56
N GLU A 77 -7.12 -6.15 19.18
CA GLU A 77 -8.18 -6.85 18.45
C GLU A 77 -9.11 -5.85 17.75
N VAL A 78 -9.51 -6.16 16.52
CA VAL A 78 -10.32 -5.26 15.70
C VAL A 78 -11.67 -5.04 16.38
N SER A 79 -11.99 -3.77 16.65
CA SER A 79 -13.21 -3.38 17.34
C SER A 79 -14.42 -3.48 16.40
N PRO A 80 -15.59 -3.92 16.89
CA PRO A 80 -16.84 -3.79 16.14
C PRO A 80 -17.18 -2.32 15.79
N ARG A 81 -16.68 -1.36 16.56
CA ARG A 81 -16.83 0.10 16.32
C ARG A 81 -15.77 0.68 15.38
N ALA A 82 -14.85 -0.14 14.84
CA ALA A 82 -13.83 0.34 13.91
C ALA A 82 -14.40 1.16 12.73
N PRO A 83 -15.55 0.80 12.11
CA PRO A 83 -16.14 1.60 11.05
C PRO A 83 -16.42 3.06 11.47
N GLU A 84 -16.95 3.28 12.67
CA GLU A 84 -17.25 4.62 13.21
C GLU A 84 -15.98 5.46 13.41
N GLN A 85 -14.87 4.83 13.77
CA GLN A 85 -13.57 5.50 13.88
C GLN A 85 -12.97 5.80 12.51
N ILE A 86 -13.14 4.89 11.54
CA ILE A 86 -12.63 5.04 10.17
C ILE A 86 -13.38 6.14 9.41
N GLU A 87 -14.68 6.31 9.65
CA GLU A 87 -15.48 7.38 9.05
C GLU A 87 -15.00 8.79 9.44
N GLN A 88 -14.22 8.91 10.52
CA GLN A 88 -13.62 10.17 10.97
C GLN A 88 -12.25 10.44 10.35
N LEU A 89 -11.72 9.53 9.54
CA LEU A 89 -10.41 9.68 8.91
C LEU A 89 -10.50 10.30 7.52
N GLU A 90 -9.50 11.11 7.22
CA GLU A 90 -9.19 11.51 5.85
C GLU A 90 -8.42 10.37 5.14
N PRO A 91 -8.63 10.16 3.82
CA PRO A 91 -7.93 9.13 3.04
C PRO A 91 -6.40 9.19 3.13
N GLU A 92 -5.84 10.39 3.26
CA GLU A 92 -4.42 10.65 3.43
C GLU A 92 -3.87 10.00 4.70
N GLN A 93 -4.65 9.96 5.78
CA GLN A 93 -4.22 9.37 7.05
C GLN A 93 -4.03 7.85 6.91
N LEU A 94 -4.90 7.18 6.13
CA LEU A 94 -4.74 5.77 5.82
C LEU A 94 -3.47 5.52 4.98
N ALA A 95 -3.20 6.37 3.98
CA ALA A 95 -2.00 6.25 3.16
C ALA A 95 -0.72 6.46 3.98
N ILE A 96 -0.70 7.46 4.87
CA ILE A 96 0.41 7.69 5.81
C ILE A 96 0.62 6.46 6.68
N TRP A 97 -0.45 5.92 7.28
CA TRP A 97 -0.35 4.73 8.13
C TRP A 97 0.16 3.50 7.36
N ILE A 98 -0.37 3.20 6.17
CA ILE A 98 0.10 2.08 5.35
C ILE A 98 1.57 2.27 4.95
N SER A 99 1.97 3.49 4.55
CA SER A 99 3.36 3.77 4.15
C SER A 99 4.36 3.58 5.29
N ALA A 100 3.94 3.76 6.54
CA ALA A 100 4.77 3.53 7.72
C ALA A 100 4.96 2.05 8.08
N ALA A 101 4.12 1.15 7.55
CA ALA A 101 4.25 -0.29 7.81
C ALA A 101 5.58 -0.86 7.25
N PRO A 102 6.17 -1.90 7.88
CA PRO A 102 7.34 -2.58 7.36
C PRO A 102 7.01 -3.41 6.11
N GLU A 103 8.03 -3.69 5.28
CA GLU A 103 7.90 -4.72 4.24
C GLU A 103 7.98 -6.13 4.85
N PRO A 104 7.19 -7.11 4.35
CA PRO A 104 6.30 -7.05 3.19
C PRO A 104 4.87 -6.58 3.50
N GLN A 105 4.58 -6.19 4.74
CA GLN A 105 3.23 -5.84 5.20
C GLN A 105 2.68 -4.60 4.47
N ARG A 106 3.49 -3.55 4.30
CA ARG A 106 3.14 -2.35 3.51
C ARG A 106 2.62 -2.71 2.13
N SER A 107 3.42 -3.42 1.33
CA SER A 107 3.01 -3.88 -0.01
C SER A 107 1.77 -4.77 0.02
N ALA A 108 1.64 -5.67 1.01
CA ALA A 108 0.48 -6.53 1.15
C ALA A 108 -0.80 -5.74 1.42
N LEU A 109 -0.77 -4.78 2.34
CA LEU A 109 -1.89 -3.90 2.67
C LEU A 109 -2.28 -3.02 1.47
N ALA A 110 -1.29 -2.37 0.84
CA ALA A 110 -1.52 -1.50 -0.31
C ALA A 110 -2.18 -2.26 -1.48
N LEU A 111 -1.71 -3.47 -1.81
CA LEU A 111 -2.31 -4.27 -2.87
C LEU A 111 -3.68 -4.84 -2.49
N TYR A 112 -3.89 -5.22 -1.23
CA TYR A 112 -5.14 -5.84 -0.78
C TYR A 112 -6.28 -4.82 -0.84
N TYR A 113 -6.07 -3.63 -0.29
CA TYR A 113 -7.09 -2.59 -0.21
C TYR A 113 -7.25 -1.78 -1.50
N LEU A 114 -6.36 -1.98 -2.48
CA LEU A 114 -6.60 -1.51 -3.85
C LEU A 114 -7.74 -2.29 -4.53
N ASP A 115 -7.99 -3.53 -4.11
CA ASP A 115 -9.04 -4.43 -4.62
C ASP A 115 -8.95 -4.71 -6.14
N GLU A 116 -7.73 -4.72 -6.69
CA GLU A 116 -7.47 -4.95 -8.12
C GLU A 116 -6.96 -6.37 -8.43
N PHE A 117 -6.53 -7.09 -7.39
CA PHE A 117 -5.82 -8.35 -7.48
C PHE A 117 -6.43 -9.40 -6.58
N ASN A 118 -6.53 -10.63 -7.08
CA ASN A 118 -6.83 -11.75 -6.20
C ASN A 118 -5.58 -12.16 -5.40
N TYR A 119 -5.79 -12.94 -4.33
CA TYR A 119 -4.71 -13.36 -3.44
C TYR A 119 -3.59 -14.14 -4.15
N ARG A 120 -3.88 -14.88 -5.23
CA ARG A 120 -2.85 -15.63 -5.98
C ARG A 120 -1.94 -14.68 -6.75
N GLU A 121 -2.51 -13.65 -7.35
CA GLU A 121 -1.76 -12.59 -8.05
C GLU A 121 -0.89 -11.82 -7.06
N MET A 122 -1.44 -11.44 -5.91
CA MET A 122 -0.67 -10.78 -4.86
C MET A 122 0.51 -11.63 -4.36
N MET A 123 0.27 -12.91 -4.06
CA MET A 123 1.31 -13.85 -3.65
C MET A 123 2.43 -13.93 -4.70
N SER A 124 2.06 -13.99 -5.98
CA SER A 124 3.03 -14.02 -7.08
C SER A 124 3.83 -12.73 -7.19
N MET A 125 3.21 -11.56 -7.00
CA MET A 125 3.88 -10.26 -7.07
C MET A 125 4.82 -10.01 -5.87
N LEU A 126 4.44 -10.50 -4.69
CA LEU A 126 5.18 -10.27 -3.45
C LEU A 126 6.16 -11.39 -3.10
N GLY A 127 6.10 -12.53 -3.79
CA GLY A 127 6.90 -13.71 -3.45
C GLY A 127 6.52 -14.35 -2.11
N LEU A 128 5.26 -14.21 -1.69
CA LEU A 128 4.76 -14.69 -0.40
C LEU A 128 3.92 -15.95 -0.53
N LYS A 129 3.95 -16.78 0.52
CA LYS A 129 2.98 -17.85 0.75
C LYS A 129 1.65 -17.28 1.27
N LEU A 130 0.58 -18.05 1.11
CA LEU A 130 -0.76 -17.64 1.58
C LEU A 130 -0.78 -17.32 3.07
N THR A 131 -0.07 -18.09 3.89
CA THR A 131 0.02 -17.88 5.34
C THR A 131 0.75 -16.59 5.70
N GLU A 132 1.77 -16.21 4.92
CA GLU A 132 2.53 -14.98 5.11
C GLU A 132 1.69 -13.76 4.71
N LEU A 133 1.03 -13.82 3.54
CA LEU A 133 0.12 -12.77 3.08
C LEU A 133 -1.03 -12.55 4.07
N SER A 134 -1.69 -13.64 4.49
CA SER A 134 -2.78 -13.60 5.46
C SER A 134 -2.34 -13.00 6.80
N ARG A 135 -1.18 -13.44 7.31
CA ARG A 135 -0.63 -12.90 8.56
C ARG A 135 -0.33 -11.41 8.46
N ALA A 136 0.29 -10.96 7.37
CA ALA A 136 0.63 -9.56 7.16
C ALA A 136 -0.63 -8.67 7.19
N ILE A 137 -1.68 -9.07 6.48
CA ILE A 137 -2.95 -8.31 6.46
C ILE A 137 -3.63 -8.36 7.84
N ALA A 138 -3.67 -9.54 8.47
CA ALA A 138 -4.35 -9.72 9.76
C ALA A 138 -3.65 -8.99 10.92
N SER A 139 -2.32 -8.93 10.95
CA SER A 139 -1.60 -8.13 11.93
C SER A 139 -1.75 -6.64 11.62
N GLY A 140 -1.64 -6.24 10.35
CA GLY A 140 -1.82 -4.85 9.93
C GLY A 140 -3.18 -4.29 10.36
N ARG A 141 -4.26 -5.06 10.26
CA ARG A 141 -5.59 -4.64 10.76
C ARG A 141 -5.61 -4.40 12.28
N ARG A 142 -4.91 -5.23 13.06
CA ARG A 142 -4.84 -5.09 14.52
C ARG A 142 -3.95 -3.92 14.95
N GLU A 143 -2.88 -3.69 14.21
CA GLU A 143 -1.99 -2.54 14.37
C GLU A 143 -2.72 -1.24 13.99
N PHE A 144 -3.51 -1.25 12.92
CA PHE A 144 -4.36 -0.13 12.53
C PHE A 144 -5.42 0.16 13.58
N GLN A 145 -6.03 -0.86 14.19
CA GLN A 145 -6.96 -0.66 15.29
C GLN A 145 -6.30 0.01 16.51
N ALA A 146 -5.08 -0.40 16.87
CA ALA A 146 -4.35 0.27 17.95
C ALA A 146 -4.10 1.75 17.62
N TRP A 147 -3.70 2.03 16.37
CA TRP A 147 -3.52 3.40 15.88
C TRP A 147 -4.83 4.21 15.87
N LEU A 148 -5.95 3.61 15.47
CA LEU A 148 -7.29 4.23 15.54
C LEU A 148 -7.63 4.62 16.97
N ASN A 149 -7.41 3.73 17.95
CA ASN A 149 -7.71 4.01 19.35
C ASN A 149 -6.88 5.17 19.92
N ALA A 150 -5.63 5.31 19.46
CA ALA A 150 -4.75 6.40 19.85
C ALA A 150 -5.05 7.74 19.15
N THR A 151 -5.50 7.69 17.89
CA THR A 151 -5.64 8.87 17.02
C THR A 151 -7.08 9.40 16.96
N VAL A 152 -8.06 8.50 17.06
CA VAL A 152 -9.49 8.78 17.03
C VAL A 152 -10.10 8.19 18.29
N PRO A 153 -10.22 8.98 19.37
CA PRO A 153 -10.85 8.52 20.60
C PRO A 153 -12.25 8.00 20.26
N ALA A 154 -12.54 6.76 20.64
CA ALA A 154 -13.91 6.27 20.57
C ALA A 154 -14.76 7.24 21.39
N ALA A 155 -15.81 7.80 20.78
CA ALA A 155 -16.72 8.70 21.47
C ALA A 155 -17.07 8.09 22.83
N ALA A 156 -16.81 8.83 23.91
CA ALA A 156 -17.02 8.35 25.26
C ALA A 156 -18.44 7.78 25.34
N SER A 157 -18.54 6.53 25.76
CA SER A 157 -19.87 5.92 25.94
C SER A 157 -20.48 6.61 27.16
N GLU A 158 -21.48 7.44 26.94
CA GLU A 158 -22.43 7.84 27.99
C GLU A 158 -23.27 6.63 28.43
#